data_AF-A0AA46P0F5-F1
#
_entry.id   AF-A0AA46P0F5-F1
#
_cell.length_a   1.000
_cell.length_b   1.000
_cell.length_c   1.000
_cell.angle_alpha   90.00
_cell.angle_beta   90.00
_cell.angle_gamma   90.00
#
_symmetry.space_group_name_H-M   'P 1'
#
loop_
_entity.id
_entity.type
_entity.pdbx_description
1 polymer ?
#
loop_
_entity_poly.entity_id
_entity_poly.type
_entity_poly.pdbx_seq_one_letter_code
_entity_poly.pdbx_strand_id
1 'polypeptide(L)' 'MRNASTLLVNMAESKKFSYELMSAAQQSNKAAVENLLKSTGISRVPSVDYTPDGLRLHFESDKEDPQKCCDLTLKLRWM' A
#
# COMPACT_ATOMS: atom_id res chain seq x y z
N MET A 1 2.77 -3.93 11.24
CA MET A 1 3.85 -2.93 11.05
C MET A 1 4.89 -3.32 10.00
N ARG A 2 5.49 -4.53 10.01
CA ARG A 2 6.54 -4.94 9.05
C ARG A 2 6.18 -4.75 7.56
N ASN A 3 4.96 -5.09 7.15
CA ASN A 3 4.50 -4.93 5.76
C ASN A 3 4.55 -3.48 5.27
N ALA A 4 4.12 -2.54 6.12
CA ALA A 4 4.16 -1.11 5.81
C ALA A 4 5.60 -0.62 5.61
N SER A 5 6.52 -1.03 6.48
CA SER A 5 7.94 -0.69 6.34
C SER A 5 8.54 -1.27 5.06
N THR A 6 8.27 -2.53 4.74
CA THR A 6 8.75 -3.17 3.51
C THR A 6 8.25 -2.43 2.27
N LEU A 7 6.99 -2.04 2.24
CA LEU A 7 6.43 -1.26 1.12
C LEU A 7 7.13 0.10 0.99
N LEU A 8 7.30 0.83 2.09
CA LEU A 8 7.96 2.14 2.08
C LEU A 8 9.42 2.04 1.61
N VAL A 9 10.14 1.00 2.02
CA VAL A 9 11.51 0.74 1.56
C VAL A 9 11.54 0.49 0.05
N ASN A 10 10.65 -0.37 -0.48
CA ASN A 10 10.55 -0.60 -1.93
C ASN A 10 10.26 0.70 -2.71
N MET A 11 9.39 1.56 -2.17
CA MET A 11 9.08 2.86 -2.77
C MET A 11 10.27 3.83 -2.74
N ALA A 12 11.05 3.82 -1.66
CA ALA A 12 12.23 4.67 -1.51
C ALA A 12 13.41 4.19 -2.39
N GLU A 13 13.60 2.88 -2.50
CA GLU A 13 14.69 2.28 -3.27
C GLU A 13 14.39 2.24 -4.78
N SER A 14 13.12 2.12 -5.17
CA SER A 14 12.72 2.01 -6.58
C SER A 14 11.76 3.12 -7.01
N LYS A 15 12.32 4.16 -7.63
CA LYS A 15 11.52 5.22 -8.29
C LYS A 15 10.58 4.65 -9.35
N LYS A 16 11.03 3.63 -10.09
CA LYS A 16 10.21 2.96 -11.12
C LYS A 16 8.96 2.34 -10.50
N PHE A 17 9.13 1.59 -9.41
CA PHE A 17 7.99 0.99 -8.69
C PHE A 17 6.99 2.05 -8.22
N SER A 18 7.49 3.13 -7.58
CA SER A 18 6.65 4.23 -7.12
C SER A 18 5.86 4.88 -8.25
N TYR A 19 6.50 5.08 -9.42
CA TYR A 19 5.85 5.66 -10.59
C TYR A 19 4.79 4.73 -11.22
N GLU A 20 5.08 3.44 -11.32
CA GLU A 20 4.12 2.43 -11.81
C GLU A 20 2.91 2.32 -10.88
N LEU A 21 3.14 2.31 -9.57
CA LEU A 21 2.09 2.27 -8.55
C LEU A 21 1.21 3.52 -8.61
N MET A 22 1.82 4.70 -8.72
CA MET A 22 1.13 5.97 -8.92
C MET A 22 0.29 5.95 -10.20
N SER A 23 0.88 5.53 -11.31
CA SER A 23 0.22 5.51 -12.62
C SER A 23 -0.99 4.57 -12.62
N ALA A 24 -0.84 3.37 -12.03
CA ALA A 24 -1.92 2.41 -11.88
C ALA A 24 -3.04 2.96 -10.99
N ALA A 25 -2.69 3.64 -9.89
CA ALA A 25 -3.64 4.28 -8.99
C ALA A 25 -4.41 5.42 -9.67
N GLN A 26 -3.74 6.29 -10.43
CA GLN A 26 -4.38 7.40 -11.16
C GLN A 26 -5.31 6.90 -12.27
N GLN A 27 -5.00 5.77 -12.89
CA GLN A 27 -5.87 5.10 -13.87
C GLN A 27 -7.02 4.30 -13.24
N SER A 28 -7.17 4.34 -11.91
CA SER A 28 -8.13 3.52 -11.17
C SER A 28 -8.01 2.02 -11.44
N ASN A 29 -6.80 1.56 -11.81
CA ASN A 29 -6.55 0.16 -12.14
C ASN A 29 -6.24 -0.65 -10.88
N LYS A 30 -7.29 -1.04 -10.17
CA LYS A 30 -7.19 -1.78 -8.90
C LYS A 30 -6.36 -3.05 -9.02
N ALA A 31 -6.55 -3.83 -10.09
CA ALA A 31 -5.83 -5.09 -10.29
C ALA A 31 -4.31 -4.88 -10.42
N ALA A 32 -3.90 -3.83 -11.15
CA ALA A 32 -2.49 -3.48 -11.28
C ALA A 32 -1.89 -3.02 -9.93
N VAL A 33 -2.62 -2.19 -9.18
CA VAL A 33 -2.20 -1.74 -7.84
C VAL A 33 -2.00 -2.93 -6.90
N GLU A 34 -2.95 -3.86 -6.84
CA GLU A 34 -2.84 -5.06 -6.00
C GLU A 34 -1.67 -5.96 -6.41
N ASN A 35 -1.43 -6.14 -7.72
CA ASN A 35 -0.31 -6.95 -8.22
C ASN A 35 1.04 -6.32 -7.88
N LEU A 36 1.16 -4.99 -8.02
CA LEU A 36 2.36 -4.25 -7.64
C LEU A 36 2.62 -4.38 -6.14
N LEU A 37 1.59 -4.23 -5.30
CA LEU A 37 1.72 -4.40 -3.85
C LEU A 37 2.15 -5.82 -3.49
N LYS A 38 1.58 -6.86 -4.10
CA LYS A 38 2.02 -8.26 -3.90
C LYS A 38 3.48 -8.48 -4.29
N SER A 39 3.96 -7.82 -5.34
CA SER A 39 5.35 -7.95 -5.78
C SER A 39 6.38 -7.43 -4.77
N THR A 40 5.97 -6.60 -3.81
CA THR A 40 6.86 -6.10 -2.75
C THR A 40 7.17 -7.13 -1.65
N GLY A 41 6.54 -8.30 -1.70
CA GLY A 41 6.76 -9.37 -0.73
C GLY A 41 6.02 -9.19 0.61
N ILE A 42 5.08 -8.25 0.68
CA ILE A 42 4.20 -8.12 1.85
C ILE A 42 3.29 -9.34 1.99
N SER A 43 3.22 -9.91 3.20
CA SER A 43 2.44 -11.14 3.43
C SER A 43 0.93 -10.90 3.42
N ARG A 44 0.49 -9.67 3.73
CA ARG A 44 -0.90 -9.24 3.62
C ARG A 44 -1.00 -7.98 2.80
N VAL A 45 -1.86 -8.02 1.80
CA VAL A 45 -2.20 -6.86 0.99
C VAL A 45 -3.14 -5.97 1.82
N PRO A 46 -2.79 -4.70 2.08
CA PRO A 46 -3.69 -3.76 2.76
C PRO A 46 -4.89 -3.42 1.89
N SER A 47 -5.96 -2.93 2.52
CA SER A 47 -7.02 -2.23 1.81
C SER A 47 -6.44 -0.93 1.23
N VAL A 48 -6.62 -0.71 -0.07
CA VAL A 48 -6.02 0.42 -0.78
C VAL A 48 -7.09 1.30 -1.38
N ASP A 49 -7.09 2.55 -0.98
CA ASP A 49 -7.82 3.62 -1.64
C ASP A 49 -6.83 4.52 -2.36
N TYR A 50 -7.20 5.00 -3.54
CA TYR A 50 -6.38 5.90 -4.33
C TYR A 50 -7.20 7.11 -4.75
N THR A 51 -6.50 8.23 -4.83
CA THR A 51 -6.99 9.51 -5.34
C THR A 51 -5.97 10.03 -6.36
N PRO A 52 -6.36 10.96 -7.24
CA PRO A 52 -5.41 11.62 -8.13
C PRO A 52 -4.21 12.23 -7.41
N ASP A 53 -4.37 12.59 -6.12
CA ASP A 53 -3.37 13.24 -5.28
C ASP A 53 -2.52 12.26 -4.45
N GLY A 54 -2.94 11.00 -4.30
CA GLY A 54 -2.25 10.10 -3.39
C GLY A 54 -2.88 8.73 -3.19
N LEU A 55 -2.24 7.95 -2.32
CA LEU A 55 -2.63 6.60 -1.92
C LEU A 55 -2.95 6.57 -0.42
N ARG A 56 -4.00 5.85 -0.03
CA ARG A 56 -4.29 5.50 1.35
C ARG A 56 -4.25 3.98 1.49
N LEU A 57 -3.41 3.52 2.39
CA LEU A 57 -3.21 2.11 2.69
C LEU A 57 -3.68 1.84 4.10
N HIS A 58 -4.65 0.96 4.25
CA HIS A 58 -5.18 0.54 5.52
C HIS A 58 -4.78 -0.91 5.80
N PHE A 59 -3.91 -1.09 6.79
CA PHE A 59 -3.47 -2.39 7.27
C PHE A 59 -4.29 -2.73 8.52
N GLU A 60 -5.26 -3.64 8.36
CA GLU A 60 -6.02 -4.20 9.47
C GLU A 60 -5.17 -5.22 10.23
N SER A 61 -5.26 -5.21 11.56
CA SER A 61 -4.76 -6.31 12.39
C SER A 61 -5.65 -7.55 12.29
N ASP A 62 -5.13 -8.70 12.70
CA ASP A 62 -5.81 -9.99 12.58
C ASP A 62 -7.22 -9.94 13.20
N LYS A 63 -8.23 -10.40 12.43
CA LYS A 63 -9.64 -10.40 12.86
C LYS A 63 -9.91 -11.30 14.06
N GLU A 64 -8.99 -12.22 14.39
CA GLU A 64 -9.08 -13.13 15.53
C GLU A 64 -8.46 -12.56 16.81
N ASP A 65 -7.81 -11.39 16.77
CA ASP A 65 -7.33 -10.74 17.98
C ASP A 65 -8.49 -9.97 18.66
N PRO A 66 -8.96 -10.40 19.85
CA PRO A 66 -10.02 -9.72 20.59
C PRO A 66 -9.61 -8.30 21.00
N GLN A 67 -8.32 -7.97 21.00
CA GLN A 67 -7.85 -6.60 20.93
C GLN A 67 -7.65 -6.24 19.46
N LYS A 68 -8.58 -5.48 18.88
CA LYS A 68 -8.35 -4.67 17.66
C LYS A 68 -7.30 -3.60 17.92
N CYS A 69 -6.13 -3.98 18.45
CA CYS A 69 -5.01 -3.10 18.53
C CYS A 69 -4.42 -3.01 17.14
N CYS A 70 -4.04 -1.79 16.78
CA CYS A 70 -2.95 -1.56 15.88
C CYS A 70 -3.32 -1.57 14.38
N ASP A 71 -4.51 -1.06 14.02
CA ASP A 71 -4.77 -0.64 12.63
C ASP A 71 -3.79 0.47 12.24
N LEU A 72 -3.15 0.31 11.09
CA LEU A 72 -2.20 1.29 10.56
C LEU A 72 -2.75 1.87 9.26
N THR A 73 -2.96 3.19 9.24
CA THR A 73 -3.31 3.90 8.01
C THR A 73 -2.13 4.74 7.54
N LEU A 74 -1.61 4.42 6.36
CA LEU A 74 -0.61 5.22 5.66
C LEU A 74 -1.29 6.07 4.60
N LYS A 75 -0.97 7.36 4.57
CA LYS A 75 -1.39 8.29 3.52
C LYS A 75 -0.14 8.79 2.83
N LEU A 76 -0.01 8.46 1.56
CA LEU A 76 1.09 8.85 0.69
C LEU A 76 0.52 9.82 -0.34
N ARG A 77 1.28 10.86 -0.67
CA ARG A 77 0.92 11.84 -1.69
C ARG A 77 1.93 11.80 -2.82
N TRP A 78 1.44 11.98 -4.03
CA TRP A 78 2.26 12.19 -5.21
C TRP A 78 2.70 13.67 -5.18
N MET A 79 3.99 13.94 -5.11
CA MET A 79 4.56 15.29 -5.22
C MET A 79 5.10 15.50 -6.63
#